data_AF-A0A382Z399-F1
#
_entry.id   AF-A0A382Z399-F1
#
_cell.length_a   1.000
_cell.length_b   1.000
_cell.length_c   1.000
_cell.angle_alpha   90.00
_cell.angle_beta   90.00
_cell.angle_gamma   90.00
#
_symmetry.space_group_name_H-M   'P 1'
#
loop_
_entity.id
_entity.type
_entity.pdbx_description
1 polymer ?
#
loop_
_entity_poly.entity_id
_entity_poly.type
_entity_poly.pdbx_seq_one_letter_code
_entity_poly.pdbx_strand_id
1 'polypeptide(L)'
;MSQTANQILETLLSAKDIGEDSAYSLMTELAEGVVAPPLAGALLTALRIKGESAEEVRGFARAMRDVAIPVSLDPEQTTIDIVGTGGDGSNSFNLSTGTALLSAAAGLQVAKHGNRSVSSKSGSADVLEALGITLAADAAAVSGLLNKYNFAFLFAPFFHPAMKNIAPIRQALGIRTVFNILGPLTNPAQPTHYLLGAFSSE
;
A
#
# COMPACT_ATOMS: atom_id res chain seq x y z
N MET A 1 22.10 -4.71 15.83
CA MET A 1 22.73 -3.85 14.80
C MET A 1 21.92 -4.03 13.53
N SER A 2 21.50 -2.94 12.88
CA SER A 2 20.77 -3.04 11.60
C SER A 2 21.68 -3.66 10.55
N GLN A 3 21.16 -4.60 9.76
CA GLN A 3 21.90 -5.22 8.67
C GLN A 3 22.04 -4.20 7.52
N THR A 4 23.21 -4.13 6.90
CA THR A 4 23.39 -3.32 5.69
C THR A 4 22.64 -3.93 4.50
N ALA A 5 22.27 -3.12 3.51
CA ALA A 5 21.62 -3.59 2.28
C ALA A 5 22.36 -4.76 1.58
N ASN A 6 23.71 -4.78 1.61
CA ASN A 6 24.49 -5.89 1.06
C ASN A 6 24.37 -7.18 1.89
N GLN A 7 24.36 -7.08 3.21
CA GLN A 7 24.17 -8.24 4.11
C GLN A 7 22.75 -8.82 3.98
N ILE A 8 21.76 -7.94 3.81
CA ILE A 8 20.39 -8.33 3.51
C ILE A 8 20.33 -9.09 2.18
N LEU A 9 20.98 -8.58 1.13
CA LEU A 9 21.02 -9.26 -0.17
C LEU A 9 21.63 -10.66 -0.07
N GLU A 10 22.78 -10.82 0.60
CA GLU A 10 23.42 -12.13 0.84
C GLU A 10 22.49 -13.12 1.59
N THR A 11 21.72 -12.60 2.56
CA THR A 11 20.77 -13.40 3.33
C THR A 11 19.61 -13.88 2.44
N LEU A 12 19.04 -12.99 1.63
CA LEU A 12 17.97 -13.31 0.68
C LEU A 12 18.44 -14.29 -0.39
N LEU A 13 19.66 -14.12 -0.93
CA LEU A 13 20.27 -15.04 -1.90
C LEU A 13 20.53 -16.44 -1.32
N SER A 14 20.69 -16.52 0.00
CA SER A 14 20.79 -17.79 0.74
C SER A 14 19.42 -18.41 1.07
N ALA A 15 18.33 -17.88 0.50
CA ALA A 15 16.95 -18.29 0.76
C ALA A 15 16.55 -18.24 2.25
N LYS A 16 17.04 -17.23 2.98
CA LYS A 16 16.72 -17.00 4.40
C LYS A 16 15.93 -15.72 4.60
N ASP A 17 15.00 -15.77 5.56
CA ASP A 17 14.21 -14.61 5.96
C ASP A 17 15.09 -13.61 6.72
N ILE A 18 14.82 -12.32 6.50
CA ILE A 18 15.57 -11.22 7.16
C ILE A 18 14.89 -10.71 8.43
N GLY A 19 13.65 -11.16 8.69
CA GLY A 19 12.83 -10.75 9.82
C GLY A 19 12.23 -9.34 9.69
N GLU A 20 11.30 -9.00 10.59
CA GLU A 20 10.52 -7.76 10.54
C GLU A 20 11.39 -6.49 10.63
N ASP A 21 12.35 -6.43 11.55
CA ASP A 21 13.13 -5.21 11.79
C ASP A 21 14.11 -4.89 10.66
N SER A 22 14.72 -5.90 10.04
CA SER A 22 15.57 -5.72 8.87
C SER A 22 14.72 -5.30 7.66
N ALA A 23 13.54 -5.91 7.50
CA ALA A 23 12.61 -5.55 6.44
C ALA A 23 12.07 -4.11 6.59
N TYR A 24 11.77 -3.69 7.81
CA TYR A 24 11.44 -2.30 8.14
C TYR A 24 12.57 -1.35 7.74
N SER A 25 13.80 -1.64 8.20
CA SER A 25 14.97 -0.78 7.93
C SER A 25 15.25 -0.66 6.44
N LEU A 26 15.20 -1.80 5.71
CA LEU A 26 15.35 -1.83 4.26
C LEU A 26 14.29 -0.97 3.56
N MET A 27 13.02 -1.11 3.93
CA MET A 27 11.95 -0.32 3.29
C MET A 27 12.11 1.18 3.56
N THR A 28 12.55 1.57 4.77
CA THR A 28 12.87 2.97 5.09
C THR A 28 14.01 3.49 4.22
N GLU A 29 15.11 2.74 4.07
CA GLU A 29 16.23 3.13 3.20
C GLU A 29 15.81 3.24 1.71
N LEU A 30 14.94 2.34 1.24
CA LEU A 30 14.35 2.41 -0.09
C LEU A 30 13.47 3.65 -0.27
N ALA A 31 12.66 3.99 0.74
CA ALA A 31 11.80 5.17 0.75
C ALA A 31 12.62 6.47 0.77
N GLU A 32 13.74 6.52 1.50
CA GLU A 32 14.66 7.65 1.54
C GLU A 32 15.48 7.80 0.26
N GLY A 33 15.60 6.73 -0.55
CA GLY A 33 16.35 6.72 -1.80
C GLY A 33 17.86 6.62 -1.60
N VAL A 34 18.31 6.09 -0.46
CA VAL A 34 19.73 5.93 -0.13
C VAL A 34 20.31 4.61 -0.64
N VAL A 35 19.47 3.64 -1.01
CA VAL A 35 19.89 2.38 -1.65
C VAL A 35 20.12 2.62 -3.14
N ALA A 36 21.31 2.27 -3.64
CA ALA A 36 21.64 2.40 -5.06
C ALA A 36 20.63 1.62 -5.94
N PRO A 37 20.13 2.18 -7.07
CA PRO A 37 19.08 1.54 -7.86
C PRO A 37 19.36 0.10 -8.32
N PRO A 38 20.59 -0.27 -8.76
CA PRO A 38 20.91 -1.67 -9.08
C PRO A 38 20.77 -2.61 -7.88
N LEU A 39 21.20 -2.17 -6.69
CA LEU A 39 21.10 -2.93 -5.46
C LEU A 39 19.65 -3.08 -5.00
N ALA A 40 18.86 -2.00 -5.08
CA ALA A 40 17.43 -2.04 -4.79
C ALA A 40 16.69 -3.02 -5.72
N GLY A 41 17.00 -3.02 -7.02
CA GLY A 41 16.47 -3.99 -7.98
C GLY A 41 16.84 -5.43 -7.62
N ALA A 42 18.10 -5.66 -7.25
CA ALA A 42 18.58 -6.98 -6.82
C ALA A 42 17.87 -7.47 -5.54
N LEU A 43 17.72 -6.59 -4.53
CA LEU A 43 17.02 -6.90 -3.28
C LEU A 43 15.56 -7.30 -3.51
N LEU A 44 14.83 -6.52 -4.31
CA LEU A 44 13.43 -6.81 -4.63
C LEU A 44 13.27 -8.11 -5.42
N THR A 45 14.22 -8.38 -6.32
CA THR A 45 14.25 -9.62 -7.11
C THR A 45 14.57 -10.82 -6.22
N ALA A 46 15.59 -10.73 -5.36
CA ALA A 46 15.99 -11.79 -4.43
C ALA A 46 14.88 -12.10 -3.42
N LEU A 47 14.24 -11.07 -2.86
CA LEU A 47 13.09 -11.22 -1.97
C LEU A 47 11.95 -11.98 -2.66
N ARG A 48 11.64 -11.63 -3.92
CA ARG A 48 10.60 -12.30 -4.69
C ARG A 48 10.94 -13.76 -5.03
N ILE A 49 12.20 -14.05 -5.36
CA ILE A 49 12.66 -15.42 -5.66
C ILE A 49 12.59 -16.29 -4.41
N LYS A 50 13.02 -15.77 -3.27
CA LYS A 50 12.91 -16.45 -1.96
C LYS A 50 11.44 -16.74 -1.60
N GLY A 51 10.56 -15.79 -1.92
CA GLY A 51 9.20 -15.72 -1.41
C GLY A 51 9.16 -14.87 -0.15
N GLU A 52 8.26 -13.89 -0.13
CA GLU A 52 8.10 -12.95 0.99
C GLU A 52 7.53 -13.66 2.23
N SER A 53 8.14 -13.48 3.41
CA SER A 53 7.60 -13.96 4.68
C SER A 53 6.62 -12.98 5.31
N ALA A 54 5.74 -13.45 6.20
CA ALA A 54 4.78 -12.58 6.87
C ALA A 54 5.46 -11.48 7.73
N GLU A 55 6.60 -11.79 8.34
CA GLU A 55 7.39 -10.82 9.11
C GLU A 55 7.99 -9.74 8.20
N GLU A 56 8.49 -10.13 7.04
CA GLU A 56 9.04 -9.21 6.04
C GLU A 56 7.95 -8.27 5.52
N VAL A 57 6.81 -8.83 5.09
CA VAL A 57 5.66 -8.03 4.62
C VAL A 57 5.18 -7.05 5.69
N ARG A 58 5.12 -7.48 6.96
CA ARG A 58 4.77 -6.62 8.09
C ARG A 58 5.77 -5.49 8.28
N GLY A 59 7.07 -5.77 8.22
CA GLY A 59 8.14 -4.78 8.33
C GLY A 59 8.05 -3.72 7.23
N PHE A 60 7.88 -4.15 5.98
CA PHE A 60 7.66 -3.25 4.85
C PHE A 60 6.39 -2.41 5.03
N ALA A 61 5.26 -3.02 5.41
CA ALA A 61 3.99 -2.31 5.59
C ALA A 61 4.04 -1.29 6.74
N ARG A 62 4.77 -1.60 7.83
CA ARG A 62 5.01 -0.68 8.95
C ARG A 62 5.84 0.52 8.48
N ALA A 63 6.98 0.28 7.84
CA ALA A 63 7.83 1.35 7.31
C ALA A 63 7.09 2.24 6.29
N MET A 64 6.32 1.64 5.38
CA MET A 64 5.53 2.40 4.40
C MET A 64 4.45 3.29 5.03
N ARG A 65 3.88 2.89 6.17
CA ARG A 65 2.94 3.74 6.95
C ARG A 65 3.68 4.86 7.65
N ASP A 66 4.85 4.59 8.23
CA ASP A 66 5.63 5.59 8.96
C ASP A 66 6.18 6.70 8.05
N VAL A 67 6.52 6.37 6.79
CA VAL A 67 6.98 7.36 5.79
C VAL A 67 5.83 7.98 4.97
N ALA A 68 4.59 7.60 5.24
CA ALA A 68 3.42 8.20 4.57
C ALA A 68 3.12 9.60 5.12
N ILE A 69 2.31 10.37 4.40
CA ILE A 69 1.71 11.57 4.97
C ILE A 69 0.75 11.13 6.09
N PRO A 70 0.96 11.59 7.33
CA PRO A 70 0.20 11.09 8.47
C PRO A 70 -1.25 11.54 8.41
N VAL A 71 -2.18 10.63 8.70
CA VAL A 71 -3.60 10.89 8.86
C VAL A 71 -3.99 10.60 10.30
N SER A 72 -4.43 11.62 11.01
CA SER A 72 -4.92 11.47 12.38
C SER A 72 -6.43 11.25 12.37
N LEU A 73 -6.86 10.08 12.84
CA LEU A 73 -8.26 9.78 13.13
C LEU A 73 -8.49 9.74 14.65
N ASP A 74 -9.74 9.84 15.06
CA ASP A 74 -10.12 9.60 16.45
C ASP A 74 -9.86 8.12 16.81
N PRO A 75 -9.04 7.82 17.84
CA PRO A 75 -8.75 6.43 18.23
C PRO A 75 -9.98 5.60 18.62
N GLU A 76 -11.08 6.23 19.03
CA GLU A 76 -12.33 5.54 19.37
C GLU A 76 -13.19 5.26 18.12
N GLN A 77 -12.87 5.87 16.98
CA GLN A 77 -13.62 5.72 15.74
C GLN A 77 -13.33 4.36 15.09
N THR A 78 -14.36 3.51 15.01
CA THR A 78 -14.28 2.28 14.22
C THR A 78 -14.32 2.60 12.74
N THR A 79 -13.24 2.30 12.01
CA THR A 79 -13.12 2.52 10.57
C THR A 79 -12.78 1.24 9.83
N ILE A 80 -13.18 1.17 8.56
CA ILE A 80 -12.89 0.04 7.67
C ILE A 80 -12.27 0.51 6.35
N ASP A 81 -11.33 -0.26 5.84
CA ASP A 81 -10.91 -0.19 4.43
C ASP A 81 -11.37 -1.43 3.66
N ILE A 82 -11.83 -1.20 2.44
CA ILE A 82 -12.30 -2.23 1.52
C ILE A 82 -11.45 -2.12 0.26
N VAL A 83 -10.44 -2.97 0.17
CA VAL A 83 -9.30 -2.80 -0.74
C VAL A 83 -8.81 -4.16 -1.23
N GLY A 84 -8.08 -4.18 -2.33
CA GLY A 84 -7.48 -5.41 -2.83
C GLY A 84 -6.08 -5.15 -3.39
N THR A 85 -5.29 -6.21 -3.43
CA THR A 85 -3.95 -6.21 -4.04
C THR A 85 -3.99 -5.87 -5.54
N GLY A 86 -5.12 -6.18 -6.20
CA GLY A 86 -5.30 -6.00 -7.63
C GLY A 86 -4.46 -6.99 -8.44
N GLY A 87 -4.53 -6.91 -9.77
CA GLY A 87 -3.73 -7.77 -10.64
C GLY A 87 -4.21 -9.22 -10.74
N ASP A 88 -5.47 -9.49 -10.39
CA ASP A 88 -6.15 -10.78 -10.59
C ASP A 88 -6.48 -11.08 -12.08
N GLY A 89 -6.27 -10.09 -12.96
CA GLY A 89 -6.54 -10.19 -14.40
C GLY A 89 -8.03 -10.32 -14.75
N SER A 90 -8.94 -10.16 -13.80
CA SER A 90 -10.37 -10.44 -13.99
C SER A 90 -11.07 -9.39 -14.86
N ASN A 91 -10.49 -8.19 -15.01
CA ASN A 91 -11.13 -7.03 -15.64
C ASN A 91 -12.55 -6.77 -15.09
N SER A 92 -12.77 -7.13 -13.82
CA SER A 92 -14.04 -6.92 -13.14
C SER A 92 -14.32 -5.44 -12.93
N PHE A 93 -15.58 -5.14 -12.57
CA PHE A 93 -15.95 -3.80 -12.12
C PHE A 93 -15.16 -3.42 -10.86
N ASN A 94 -15.14 -2.14 -10.52
CA ASN A 94 -14.55 -1.63 -9.27
C ASN A 94 -15.40 -2.06 -8.05
N LEU A 95 -15.49 -3.37 -7.79
CA LEU A 95 -16.32 -3.97 -6.76
C LEU A 95 -15.99 -3.41 -5.38
N SER A 96 -14.71 -3.29 -5.04
CA SER A 96 -14.28 -2.73 -3.76
C SER A 96 -14.68 -1.25 -3.59
N THR A 97 -14.80 -0.49 -4.67
CA THR A 97 -15.26 0.91 -4.64
C THR A 97 -16.77 0.98 -4.45
N GLY A 98 -17.53 0.16 -5.18
CA GLY A 98 -18.99 0.06 -5.01
C GLY A 98 -19.37 -0.40 -3.60
N THR A 99 -18.70 -1.45 -3.09
CA THR A 99 -18.90 -1.94 -1.72
C THR A 99 -18.56 -0.88 -0.68
N ALA A 100 -17.46 -0.14 -0.86
CA ALA A 100 -17.07 0.93 0.04
C ALA A 100 -18.13 2.05 0.13
N LEU A 101 -18.67 2.49 -1.00
CA LEU A 101 -19.73 3.50 -1.03
C LEU A 101 -21.04 2.97 -0.40
N LEU A 102 -21.41 1.72 -0.67
CA LEU A 102 -22.58 1.09 -0.07
C LEU A 102 -22.42 0.95 1.45
N SER A 103 -21.26 0.52 1.93
CA SER A 103 -20.94 0.42 3.36
C SER A 103 -21.01 1.77 4.07
N ALA A 104 -20.51 2.83 3.44
CA ALA A 104 -20.61 4.19 3.97
C ALA A 104 -22.06 4.67 4.06
N ALA A 105 -22.87 4.41 3.02
CA ALA A 105 -24.29 4.71 3.01
C ALA A 105 -25.08 3.91 4.07
N ALA A 106 -24.60 2.71 4.42
CA ALA A 106 -25.15 1.89 5.50
C ALA A 106 -24.67 2.31 6.91
N GLY A 107 -23.82 3.34 7.02
CA GLY A 107 -23.39 3.94 8.29
C GLY A 107 -22.00 3.54 8.79
N LEU A 108 -21.23 2.73 8.04
CA LEU A 108 -19.86 2.41 8.41
C LEU A 108 -18.90 3.54 8.02
N GLN A 109 -17.92 3.84 8.87
CA GLN A 109 -16.88 4.82 8.54
C GLN A 109 -15.83 4.17 7.61
N VAL A 110 -15.83 4.54 6.33
CA VAL A 110 -14.96 3.92 5.32
C VAL A 110 -13.80 4.84 4.95
N ALA A 111 -12.60 4.48 5.41
CA ALA A 111 -11.34 5.13 5.05
C ALA A 111 -10.69 4.34 3.92
N LYS A 112 -11.15 4.53 2.68
CA LYS A 112 -10.74 3.69 1.55
C LYS A 112 -9.37 4.11 1.01
N HIS A 113 -8.39 3.20 1.03
CA HIS A 113 -7.13 3.40 0.33
C HIS A 113 -7.25 2.94 -1.13
N GLY A 114 -6.65 3.68 -2.06
CA GLY A 114 -6.74 3.31 -3.46
C GLY A 114 -5.81 4.08 -4.39
N ASN A 115 -5.79 3.65 -5.64
CA ASN A 115 -4.92 4.21 -6.66
C ASN A 115 -5.66 4.28 -8.01
N ARG A 116 -5.02 4.93 -8.99
CA ARG A 116 -5.39 4.80 -10.41
C ARG A 116 -5.02 3.43 -10.92
N SER A 117 -5.63 3.03 -12.02
CA SER A 117 -5.25 1.75 -12.64
C SER A 117 -3.82 1.78 -13.17
N VAL A 118 -3.12 0.67 -12.99
CA VAL A 118 -1.80 0.42 -13.60
C VAL A 118 -1.90 -0.63 -14.72
N SER A 119 -2.96 -1.46 -14.74
CA SER A 119 -3.13 -2.58 -15.68
C SER A 119 -4.57 -2.88 -16.13
N SER A 120 -5.59 -2.33 -15.46
CA SER A 120 -7.01 -2.47 -15.82
C SER A 120 -7.52 -1.23 -16.58
N LYS A 121 -8.77 -1.27 -17.06
CA LYS A 121 -9.40 -0.12 -17.74
C LYS A 121 -9.67 1.08 -16.83
N SER A 122 -9.82 0.89 -15.52
CA SER A 122 -10.12 1.95 -14.55
C SER A 122 -9.82 1.51 -13.12
N GLY A 123 -9.15 2.35 -12.33
CA GLY A 123 -8.88 2.14 -10.91
C GLY A 123 -9.95 2.79 -10.03
N SER A 124 -9.77 2.68 -8.71
CA SER A 124 -10.75 3.22 -7.75
C SER A 124 -10.80 4.74 -7.79
N ALA A 125 -9.66 5.41 -7.94
CA ALA A 125 -9.60 6.87 -8.10
C ALA A 125 -10.33 7.34 -9.37
N ASP A 126 -10.13 6.63 -10.49
CA ASP A 126 -10.73 6.99 -11.78
C ASP A 126 -12.27 6.91 -11.73
N VAL A 127 -12.81 5.91 -11.05
CA VAL A 127 -14.26 5.77 -10.85
C VAL A 127 -14.82 6.86 -9.95
N LEU A 128 -14.14 7.18 -8.84
CA LEU A 128 -14.62 8.22 -7.92
C LEU A 128 -14.63 9.61 -8.57
N GLU A 129 -13.60 9.94 -9.34
CA GLU A 129 -13.56 11.18 -10.12
C GLU A 129 -14.67 11.24 -11.17
N ALA A 130 -14.92 10.14 -11.88
CA ALA A 130 -16.01 10.06 -12.85
C ALA A 130 -17.41 10.23 -12.21
N LEU A 131 -17.55 9.88 -10.93
CA LEU A 131 -18.76 10.12 -10.14
C LEU A 131 -18.84 11.55 -9.55
N GLY A 132 -17.82 12.39 -9.78
CA GLY A 132 -17.74 13.75 -9.24
C GLY A 132 -17.34 13.81 -7.76
N ILE A 133 -16.83 12.71 -7.19
CA ILE A 133 -16.34 12.69 -5.81
C ILE A 133 -14.97 13.34 -5.77
N THR A 134 -14.85 14.43 -5.00
CA THR A 134 -13.57 15.09 -4.77
C THR A 134 -12.71 14.24 -3.85
N LEU A 135 -11.51 13.87 -4.32
CA LEU A 135 -10.52 13.15 -3.50
C LEU A 135 -9.98 14.10 -2.41
N ALA A 136 -9.58 13.55 -1.26
CA ALA A 136 -9.04 14.38 -0.18
C ALA A 136 -7.82 15.19 -0.67
N ALA A 137 -7.92 16.52 -0.58
CA ALA A 137 -6.88 17.44 -1.05
C ALA A 137 -5.68 17.50 -0.09
N ASP A 138 -5.90 17.16 1.18
CA ASP A 138 -4.88 17.05 2.21
C ASP A 138 -5.27 16.01 3.27
N ALA A 139 -4.32 15.69 4.16
CA ALA A 139 -4.53 14.73 5.23
C ALA A 139 -5.50 15.23 6.33
N ALA A 140 -5.59 16.54 6.55
CA ALA A 140 -6.44 17.12 7.58
C ALA A 140 -7.94 17.02 7.21
N ALA A 141 -8.24 17.04 5.90
CA ALA A 141 -9.59 16.89 5.38
C ALA A 141 -10.18 15.48 5.62
N VAL A 142 -9.34 14.45 5.78
CA VAL A 142 -9.79 13.04 5.85
C VAL A 142 -10.77 12.82 7.00
N SER A 143 -10.44 13.28 8.21
CA SER A 143 -11.33 13.13 9.39
C SER A 143 -12.65 13.87 9.18
N GLY A 144 -12.62 15.08 8.62
CA GLY A 144 -13.84 15.85 8.32
C GLY A 144 -14.74 15.17 7.27
N LEU A 145 -14.15 14.55 6.25
CA LEU A 145 -14.87 13.79 5.23
C LEU A 145 -15.52 12.53 5.82
N LEU A 146 -14.80 11.78 6.66
CA LEU A 146 -15.34 10.64 7.38
C LEU A 146 -16.53 11.05 8.26
N ASN A 147 -16.36 12.07 9.11
CA ASN A 147 -17.42 12.52 10.02
C ASN A 147 -18.67 13.04 9.28
N LYS A 148 -18.50 13.62 8.09
CA LYS A 148 -19.62 14.20 7.32
C LYS A 148 -20.32 13.19 6.42
N TYR A 149 -19.57 12.28 5.79
CA TYR A 149 -20.06 11.43 4.71
C TYR A 149 -19.90 9.94 4.98
N ASN A 150 -19.33 9.55 6.13
CA ASN A 150 -18.89 8.19 6.44
C ASN A 150 -17.88 7.63 5.43
N PHE A 151 -17.28 8.49 4.60
CA PHE A 151 -16.41 8.07 3.50
C PHE A 151 -15.30 9.10 3.28
N ALA A 152 -14.07 8.60 3.21
CA ALA A 152 -12.94 9.35 2.69
C ALA A 152 -12.10 8.44 1.80
N PHE A 153 -11.62 8.98 0.68
CA PHE A 153 -10.70 8.29 -0.21
C PHE A 153 -9.29 8.81 -0.03
N LEU A 154 -8.37 7.88 0.26
CA LEU A 154 -6.96 8.14 0.44
C LEU A 154 -6.23 7.73 -0.84
N PHE A 155 -5.83 8.73 -1.64
CA PHE A 155 -5.18 8.50 -2.92
C PHE A 155 -3.68 8.19 -2.75
N ALA A 156 -3.28 6.95 -3.04
CA ALA A 156 -1.95 6.43 -2.72
C ALA A 156 -0.77 7.30 -3.23
N PRO A 157 -0.77 7.84 -4.48
CA PRO A 157 0.32 8.71 -4.94
C PRO A 157 0.46 10.01 -4.16
N PHE A 158 -0.62 10.52 -3.57
CA PHE A 158 -0.58 11.68 -2.68
C PHE A 158 -0.02 11.29 -1.31
N PHE A 159 -0.56 10.23 -0.69
CA PHE A 159 -0.21 9.85 0.67
C PHE A 159 1.14 9.13 0.82
N HIS A 160 1.69 8.55 -0.24
CA HIS A 160 2.99 7.87 -0.23
C HIS A 160 4.02 8.55 -1.15
N PRO A 161 4.41 9.80 -0.89
CA PRO A 161 5.30 10.55 -1.77
C PRO A 161 6.70 9.92 -1.91
N ALA A 162 7.15 9.17 -0.89
CA ALA A 162 8.42 8.44 -0.91
C ALA A 162 8.48 7.36 -2.01
N MET A 163 7.32 6.89 -2.50
CA MET A 163 7.26 5.91 -3.59
C MET A 163 7.85 6.42 -4.90
N LYS A 164 8.05 7.75 -5.06
CA LYS A 164 8.77 8.32 -6.21
C LYS A 164 10.20 7.80 -6.35
N ASN A 165 10.86 7.41 -5.25
CA ASN A 165 12.21 6.86 -5.25
C ASN A 165 12.24 5.40 -5.73
N ILE A 166 11.12 4.70 -5.60
CA ILE A 166 10.98 3.26 -5.85
C ILE A 166 10.30 3.00 -7.19
N ALA A 167 9.44 3.91 -7.65
CA ALA A 167 8.68 3.76 -8.89
C ALA A 167 9.55 3.50 -10.14
N PRO A 168 10.68 4.21 -10.36
CA PRO A 168 11.56 3.92 -11.50
C PRO A 168 12.16 2.51 -11.46
N ILE A 169 12.52 2.03 -10.26
CA ILE A 169 13.07 0.67 -10.06
C ILE A 169 12.00 -0.37 -10.40
N ARG A 170 10.78 -0.19 -9.89
CA ARG A 170 9.65 -1.09 -10.19
C ARG A 170 9.32 -1.11 -11.68
N GLN A 171 9.34 0.06 -12.33
CA GLN A 171 9.11 0.17 -13.76
C GLN A 171 10.18 -0.55 -14.59
N ALA A 172 11.46 -0.39 -14.21
CA ALA A 172 12.58 -1.05 -14.87
C ALA A 172 12.55 -2.58 -14.69
N LEU A 173 12.17 -3.07 -13.51
CA LEU A 173 12.01 -4.51 -13.23
C LEU A 173 10.88 -5.13 -14.06
N GLY A 174 9.75 -4.43 -14.24
CA GLY A 174 8.63 -4.91 -15.05
C GLY A 174 7.95 -6.20 -14.54
N ILE A 175 8.25 -6.62 -13.32
CA ILE A 175 7.73 -7.84 -12.69
C ILE A 175 7.06 -7.54 -11.35
N ARG A 176 6.26 -8.50 -10.84
CA ARG A 176 5.68 -8.43 -9.50
C ARG A 176 6.75 -8.55 -8.43
N THR A 177 6.62 -7.75 -7.37
CA THR A 177 7.49 -7.74 -6.18
C THR A 177 6.62 -7.60 -4.93
N VAL A 178 7.22 -7.56 -3.74
CA VAL A 178 6.52 -7.27 -2.47
C VAL A 178 5.57 -6.06 -2.56
N PHE A 179 5.91 -5.03 -3.35
CA PHE A 179 5.04 -3.85 -3.53
C PHE A 179 3.67 -4.14 -4.16
N ASN A 180 3.48 -5.30 -4.81
CA ASN A 180 2.19 -5.71 -5.35
C ASN A 180 1.23 -6.22 -4.26
N ILE A 181 1.73 -6.62 -3.09
CA ILE A 181 0.90 -7.04 -1.95
C ILE A 181 0.82 -5.99 -0.85
N LEU A 182 1.70 -4.99 -0.86
CA LEU A 182 1.75 -3.96 0.18
C LEU A 182 0.61 -2.92 0.10
N GLY A 183 0.07 -2.62 -1.08
CA GLY A 183 -0.92 -1.53 -1.24
C GLY A 183 -2.10 -1.55 -0.24
N PRO A 184 -2.76 -2.69 -0.04
CA PRO A 184 -3.80 -2.85 0.98
C PRO A 184 -3.35 -2.69 2.45
N LEU A 185 -2.07 -2.89 2.72
CA LEU A 185 -1.51 -2.94 4.08
C LEU A 185 -0.92 -1.61 4.53
N THR A 186 -0.93 -0.60 3.67
CA THR A 186 -0.26 0.68 3.90
C THR A 186 -1.22 1.85 3.96
N ASN A 187 -2.51 1.61 4.25
CA ASN A 187 -3.46 2.70 4.43
C ASN A 187 -2.94 3.66 5.53
N PRO A 188 -2.67 4.94 5.20
CA PRO A 188 -2.06 5.89 6.14
C PRO A 188 -3.00 6.29 7.28
N ALA A 189 -4.31 6.07 7.13
CA ALA A 189 -5.29 6.25 8.19
C ALA A 189 -5.33 5.10 9.20
N GLN A 190 -4.64 3.98 8.91
CA GLN A 190 -4.55 2.80 9.78
C GLN A 190 -5.89 2.33 10.35
N PRO A 191 -6.87 2.01 9.48
CA PRO A 191 -8.21 1.65 9.90
C PRO A 191 -8.21 0.40 10.79
N THR A 192 -9.21 0.32 11.68
CA THR A 192 -9.31 -0.77 12.66
C THR A 192 -9.75 -2.09 12.03
N HIS A 193 -10.42 -2.05 10.88
CA HIS A 193 -10.92 -3.22 10.16
C HIS A 193 -10.54 -3.19 8.67
N TYR A 194 -10.46 -4.38 8.07
CA TYR A 194 -10.18 -4.54 6.64
C TYR A 194 -11.10 -5.60 6.03
N LEU A 195 -11.61 -5.31 4.83
CA LEU A 195 -12.05 -6.32 3.87
C LEU A 195 -11.04 -6.33 2.73
N LEU A 196 -10.08 -7.27 2.81
CA LEU A 196 -8.91 -7.32 1.93
C LEU A 196 -9.06 -8.42 0.87
N GLY A 197 -8.99 -8.03 -0.41
CA GLY A 197 -8.93 -8.96 -1.54
C GLY A 197 -7.49 -9.34 -1.90
N ALA A 198 -7.18 -10.64 -1.91
CA ALA A 198 -5.94 -11.20 -2.42
C ALA A 198 -6.15 -11.73 -3.86
N PHE A 199 -5.14 -11.59 -4.73
CA PHE A 199 -5.20 -12.10 -6.10
C PHE A 199 -4.96 -13.63 -6.17
N SER A 200 -4.43 -14.23 -5.10
CA SER A 200 -4.16 -15.66 -4.95
C SER A 200 -4.69 -16.18 -3.61
N SER A 201 -4.92 -17.49 -3.54
CA SER A 201 -5.26 -18.21 -2.31
C SER A 201 -4.03 -18.54 -1.45
N GLU A 202 -2.86 -18.64 -2.08
CA GLU A 202 -1.55 -18.67 -1.45
C GLU A 202 -1.17 -17.27 -0.99
#